data_AF-A0AAE2SZE1-F1
#
_entry.id   AF-A0AAE2SZE1-F1
#
_cell.length_a   1.000
_cell.length_b   1.000
_cell.length_c   1.000
_cell.angle_alpha   90.00
_cell.angle_beta   90.00
_cell.angle_gamma   90.00
#
_symmetry.space_group_name_H-M   'P 1'
#
loop_
_entity.id
_entity.type
_entity.pdbx_description
1 polymer ?
#
loop_
_entity_poly.entity_id
_entity_poly.type
_entity_poly.pdbx_seq_one_letter_code
_entity_poly.pdbx_strand_id
1 'polypeptide(L)' 'MAELVADTLFETTIEIIPPEDTKERADGRACLCCKRRCRWMDDDGCGICEECLAS' A
#
# COMPACT_ATOMS: atom_id res chain seq x y z
N MET A 1 28.74 3.57 21.30
CA MET A 1 28.04 4.68 20.65
C MET A 1 28.45 4.65 19.19
N ALA A 2 27.58 4.16 18.31
CA ALA A 2 27.87 4.08 16.88
C ALA A 2 27.15 5.26 16.22
N GLU A 3 27.92 6.29 15.91
CA GLU A 3 27.46 7.42 15.12
C GLU A 3 27.30 6.90 13.68
N LEU A 4 26.05 6.70 13.28
CA LEU A 4 25.70 6.28 11.94
C LEU A 4 25.90 7.49 11.03
N VAL A 5 27.02 7.50 10.31
CA VAL A 5 27.37 8.47 9.25
C VAL A 5 26.21 8.60 8.25
N ALA A 6 25.36 9.58 8.49
CA ALA A 6 24.25 9.98 7.61
C ALA A 6 24.69 11.05 6.60
N ASP A 7 25.94 11.50 6.65
CA ASP A 7 26.44 12.63 5.87
C ASP A 7 26.59 12.37 4.36
N THR A 8 26.59 11.12 3.91
CA THR A 8 26.70 10.81 2.46
C THR A 8 25.37 10.58 1.76
N LEU A 9 24.23 10.71 2.46
CA LEU A 9 22.90 10.46 1.89
C LEU A 9 22.21 11.73 1.36
N PHE A 10 22.76 12.92 1.60
CA PHE A 10 22.09 14.20 1.33
C PHE A 10 22.45 14.86 -0.01
N GLU A 11 23.46 14.38 -0.75
CA GLU A 11 23.90 15.03 -2.00
C GLU A 11 23.25 14.48 -3.29
N THR A 12 22.46 13.41 -3.21
CA THR A 12 21.70 12.92 -4.36
C THR A 12 20.23 13.17 -4.11
N THR A 13 19.71 14.29 -4.62
CA THR A 13 18.27 14.53 -4.69
C THR A 13 17.66 13.51 -5.64
N ILE A 14 17.12 12.42 -5.09
CA ILE A 14 16.45 11.36 -5.85
C ILE A 14 15.06 11.87 -6.24
N GLU A 15 14.77 11.89 -7.55
CA GLU A 15 13.44 12.19 -8.06
C GLU A 15 12.57 10.93 -8.00
N ILE A 16 11.44 11.01 -7.30
CA ILE A 16 10.45 9.92 -7.27
C ILE A 16 9.58 10.04 -8.53
N ILE A 17 9.84 9.18 -9.51
CA ILE A 17 9.01 9.12 -10.72
C ILE A 17 7.71 8.38 -10.39
N PRO A 18 6.53 9.01 -10.54
CA PRO A 18 5.26 8.31 -10.34
C PRO A 18 5.11 7.21 -11.41
N PRO A 19 4.47 6.07 -11.08
CA PRO A 19 4.19 5.05 -12.08
C PRO A 19 3.30 5.64 -13.19
N GLU A 20 3.46 5.12 -14.41
CA GLU A 20 2.59 5.49 -15.53
C GLU A 20 1.12 5.34 -15.12
N ASP A 21 0.33 6.38 -15.32
CA ASP A 21 -1.08 6.45 -14.93
C ASP A 21 -1.88 5.51 -15.84
N THR A 22 -1.81 4.20 -15.56
CA THR A 22 -2.79 3.24 -16.02
C THR A 22 -4.05 3.56 -15.24
N LYS A 23 -4.80 4.55 -15.74
CA LYS A 23 -6.19 4.77 -15.37
C LYS A 23 -6.85 3.41 -15.28
N GLU A 24 -7.56 3.20 -14.18
CA GLU A 24 -8.25 1.96 -13.83
C GLU A 24 -7.41 0.92 -13.10
N ARG A 25 -6.90 1.27 -11.91
CA ARG A 25 -7.03 0.30 -10.81
C ARG A 25 -8.41 0.44 -10.16
N ALA A 26 -9.43 0.08 -10.94
CA ALA A 26 -10.76 -0.22 -10.42
C ALA A 26 -10.76 -1.60 -9.70
N ASP A 27 -9.64 -2.00 -9.10
CA ASP A 27 -9.56 -3.22 -8.33
C ASP A 27 -10.03 -2.93 -6.91
N GLY A 28 -11.34 -2.76 -6.77
CA GLY A 28 -11.98 -3.22 -5.54
C GLY A 28 -11.65 -4.70 -5.42
N ARG A 29 -10.61 -5.04 -4.64
CA ARG A 29 -10.18 -6.43 -4.51
C ARG A 29 -11.34 -7.21 -3.91
N ALA A 30 -11.52 -8.43 -4.40
CA ALA A 30 -12.54 -9.31 -3.85
C ALA A 30 -12.10 -9.77 -2.46
N CYS A 31 -12.96 -9.58 -1.47
CA CYS A 31 -12.74 -10.11 -0.12
C CYS A 31 -12.57 -11.63 -0.19
N LEU A 32 -11.52 -12.17 0.42
CA LEU A 32 -11.25 -13.61 0.39
C LEU A 32 -12.33 -14.42 1.12
N CYS A 33 -12.97 -13.80 2.12
CA CYS A 33 -14.05 -14.38 2.94
C CYS A 33 -15.41 -14.39 2.20
N CYS A 34 -15.95 -13.22 1.86
CA CYS A 34 -17.30 -13.10 1.29
C CYS A 34 -17.35 -12.93 -0.23
N LYS A 35 -16.20 -12.89 -0.91
CA LYS A 35 -16.04 -12.70 -2.37
C LYS A 35 -16.62 -11.40 -2.94
N ARG A 36 -17.11 -10.48 -2.09
CA ARG A 36 -17.59 -9.16 -2.51
C ARG A 36 -16.40 -8.26 -2.88
N ARG A 37 -16.55 -7.46 -3.93
CA ARG A 37 -15.59 -6.41 -4.27
C ARG A 37 -15.77 -5.26 -3.27
N CYS A 38 -14.72 -4.97 -2.52
CA CYS A 38 -14.73 -3.86 -1.57
C CYS A 38 -13.65 -2.85 -1.97
N ARG A 39 -14.03 -1.57 -1.96
CA ARG A 39 -13.10 -0.47 -2.23
C ARG A 39 -12.17 -0.23 -1.04
N TRP A 40 -12.59 -0.66 0.15
CA TRP A 40 -11.85 -0.58 1.40
C TRP A 40 -11.53 -2.01 1.86
N MET A 41 -10.26 -2.24 2.14
CA MET A 41 -9.71 -3.49 2.62
C MET A 41 -9.07 -3.24 3.98
N ASP A 42 -8.79 -4.31 4.71
CA ASP A 42 -8.04 -4.26 5.95
C ASP A 42 -6.68 -3.55 5.80
N ASP A 43 -6.28 -2.82 6.84
CA ASP A 43 -5.02 -2.04 6.89
C ASP A 43 -3.79 -2.94 6.75
N ASP A 44 -3.91 -4.20 7.17
CA ASP A 44 -2.88 -5.25 7.04
C ASP A 44 -2.74 -5.79 5.60
N GLY A 45 -3.67 -5.44 4.70
CA GLY A 45 -3.66 -5.84 3.29
C GLY A 45 -3.87 -7.35 3.04
N CYS A 46 -4.42 -8.09 4.01
CA CYS A 46 -4.59 -9.54 3.93
C CYS A 46 -5.68 -9.98 2.92
N GLY A 47 -6.56 -9.09 2.50
CA GLY A 47 -7.60 -9.43 1.54
C GLY A 47 -9.01 -9.52 2.11
N ILE A 48 -9.26 -9.01 3.31
CA ILE A 48 -10.55 -9.19 4.01
C ILE A 48 -11.21 -7.82 4.22
N CYS A 49 -12.52 -7.74 4.03
CA CYS A 49 -13.27 -6.50 4.27
C CYS A 49 -13.55 -6.30 5.76
N GLU A 50 -13.71 -5.04 6.17
CA GLU A 50 -13.97 -4.67 7.57
C GLU A 50 -15.22 -5.36 8.16
N GLU A 51 -16.27 -5.54 7.35
CA GLU A 51 -17.48 -6.27 7.77
C GLU A 51 -17.17 -7.72 8.21
N CYS A 52 -16.29 -8.42 7.49
CA CYS A 52 -15.90 -9.79 7.81
C CYS A 52 -14.90 -9.87 8.98
N LEU A 53 -14.15 -8.79 9.23
CA LEU A 53 -13.23 -8.69 10.38
C LEU A 53 -13.95 -8.36 11.68
N ALA A 54 -15.03 -7.59 11.61
CA ALA A 54 -15.85 -7.23 12.76
C ALA A 54 -16.84 -8.34 13.19
N SER A 55 -16.84 -9.49 12.49
CA SER A 55 -17.73 -10.63 12.74
C SER A 55 -17.13 -11.67 13.69
#